data_AF-W4QNX2-F1
#
_entry.id   AF-W4QNX2-F1
#
_cell.length_a   1.000
_cell.length_b   1.000
_cell.length_c   1.000
_cell.angle_alpha   90.00
_cell.angle_beta   90.00
_cell.angle_gamma   90.00
#
_symmetry.space_group_name_H-M   'P 1'
#
loop_
_entity.id
_entity.type
_entity.pdbx_description
1 polymer ?
#
loop_
_entity_poly.entity_id
_entity_poly.type
_entity_poly.pdbx_seq_one_letter_code
_entity_poly.pdbx_strand_id
1 'polypeptide(L)' 'MYNASGEFAIRVGIPAKSGVSGGIVGAVPGNIGIGIYGPALDKKGNSVAGMRLLELLSSKYHLSIF' A
#
# COMPACT_ATOMS: atom_id res chain seq x y z
N MET A 1 -4.95 3.19 2.79
CA MET A 1 -6.19 2.40 2.71
C MET A 1 -7.21 2.98 3.66
N TYR A 2 -8.27 3.59 3.15
CA TYR A 2 -9.33 4.25 3.95
C TYR A 2 -9.98 3.29 4.97
N ASN A 3 -11.13 2.72 4.65
CA ASN A 3 -11.84 1.78 5.54
C ASN A 3 -11.27 0.35 5.46
N ALA A 4 -10.04 0.19 4.97
CA ALA A 4 -9.42 -1.11 4.72
C ALA A 4 -7.97 -1.15 5.23
N SER A 5 -7.65 -0.34 6.23
CA SER A 5 -6.36 -0.33 6.91
C SER A 5 -6.03 -1.68 7.55
N GLY A 6 -6.99 -2.35 8.19
CA GLY A 6 -6.79 -3.70 8.78
C GLY A 6 -6.47 -4.77 7.73
N GLU A 7 -7.24 -4.80 6.63
CA GLU A 7 -6.98 -5.71 5.50
C GLU A 7 -5.58 -5.47 4.89
N PHE A 8 -5.18 -4.20 4.77
CA PHE A 8 -3.86 -3.82 4.28
C PHE A 8 -2.73 -4.25 5.21
N ALA A 9 -2.91 -4.12 6.53
CA ALA A 9 -1.92 -4.59 7.50
C ALA A 9 -1.68 -6.11 7.37
N ILE A 10 -2.75 -6.90 7.15
CA ILE A 10 -2.65 -8.35 6.97
C ILE A 10 -1.94 -8.71 5.65
N ARG A 11 -2.24 -8.00 4.56
CA ARG A 11 -1.78 -8.37 3.21
C ARG A 11 -0.44 -7.74 2.82
N VAL A 12 -0.08 -6.61 3.41
CA VAL A 12 1.12 -5.82 3.06
C VAL A 12 1.99 -5.55 4.28
N GLY A 13 1.42 -5.15 5.41
CA GLY A 13 2.15 -5.08 6.68
C GLY A 13 3.17 -3.95 6.82
N ILE A 14 3.07 -2.86 6.05
CA ILE A 14 3.93 -1.67 6.22
C ILE A 14 3.11 -0.43 6.55
N PRO A 15 3.65 0.57 7.26
CA PRO A 15 3.04 1.90 7.35
C PRO A 15 2.80 2.51 5.97
N ALA A 16 1.55 2.90 5.66
CA ALA A 16 1.23 3.57 4.40
C ALA A 16 0.00 4.48 4.48
N LYS A 17 -0.06 5.47 3.57
CA LYS A 17 -1.21 6.36 3.38
C LYS A 17 -1.60 6.39 1.90
N SER A 18 -2.91 6.39 1.62
CA SER A 18 -3.48 6.57 0.28
C SER A 18 -4.28 7.87 0.17
N GLY A 19 -4.47 8.34 -1.07
CA GLY A 19 -5.37 9.44 -1.43
C GLY A 19 -6.19 9.13 -2.69
N VAL A 20 -7.36 9.75 -2.81
CA VAL A 20 -8.28 9.58 -3.97
C VAL A 20 -7.72 10.09 -5.30
N SER A 21 -6.56 10.74 -5.31
CA SER A 21 -5.83 11.01 -6.56
C SER A 21 -5.21 9.75 -7.17
N GLY A 22 -5.22 8.62 -6.45
CA GLY A 22 -4.53 7.38 -6.81
C GLY A 22 -3.11 7.29 -6.24
N GLY A 23 -2.68 8.28 -5.45
CA GLY A 23 -1.39 8.25 -4.77
C GLY A 23 -1.38 7.32 -3.56
N ILE A 24 -0.28 6.58 -3.38
CA ILE A 24 0.05 5.82 -2.18
C ILE A 24 1.49 6.13 -1.78
N VAL A 25 1.70 6.45 -0.51
CA VAL A 25 3.03 6.55 0.11
C VAL A 25 3.15 5.47 1.18
N GLY A 26 4.23 4.69 1.14
CA GLY A 26 4.57 3.67 2.12
C GLY A 26 5.96 3.91 2.70
N ALA A 27 6.16 3.55 3.96
CA ALA A 27 7.45 3.68 4.65
C ALA A 27 7.79 2.35 5.32
N VAL A 28 8.89 1.72 4.89
CA VAL A 28 9.45 0.52 5.53
C VAL A 28 10.45 1.01 6.59
N PRO A 29 10.18 0.82 7.90
CA PRO A 29 11.03 1.36 8.95
C PRO A 29 12.50 0.93 8.83
N GLY A 30 13.42 1.89 8.93
CA GLY A 30 14.87 1.64 8.81
C GLY A 30 15.35 1.18 7.43
N ASN A 31 14.48 1.24 6.42
CA ASN A 31 14.76 0.71 5.09
C ASN A 31 14.32 1.72 4.01
N ILE A 32 13.40 1.33 3.11
CA ILE A 32 12.99 2.14 1.96
C ILE A 32 11.68 2.91 2.16
N GLY A 33 11.58 4.06 1.49
CA GLY A 33 10.31 4.73 1.20
C GLY A 33 9.77 4.29 -0.16
N ILE A 34 8.44 4.16 -0.28
CA ILE A 34 7.77 3.71 -1.50
C ILE A 34 6.73 4.77 -1.90
N GLY A 35 6.83 5.29 -3.12
CA GLY A 35 5.84 6.18 -3.74
C GLY A 35 5.20 5.51 -4.95
N ILE A 36 3.87 5.44 -4.97
CA ILE A 36 3.10 4.85 -6.07
C ILE A 36 2.01 5.83 -6.51
N TYR A 37 1.78 5.89 -7.81
CA TYR A 37 0.67 6.64 -8.39
C TYR A 37 -0.06 5.78 -9.42
N GLY A 38 -1.36 5.59 -9.22
CA GLY A 38 -2.24 4.86 -10.14
C GLY A 38 -3.67 5.40 -10.03
N PRO A 39 -4.16 6.16 -11.02
CA PRO A 39 -5.45 6.87 -10.93
C PRO A 39 -6.69 5.99 -10.77
N ALA A 40 -6.64 4.74 -11.24
CA ALA A 40 -7.78 3.82 -11.16
C ALA A 40 -8.02 3.38 -9.71
N LEU A 41 -9.20 3.70 -9.16
CA LEU A 41 -9.55 3.41 -7.77
C LEU A 41 -10.53 2.24 -7.63
N ASP A 42 -10.42 1.51 -6.52
CA ASP A 42 -11.42 0.55 -6.07
C ASP A 42 -12.63 1.26 -5.43
N LYS A 43 -13.65 0.48 -5.04
CA LYS A 43 -14.84 0.98 -4.33
C LYS A 43 -14.53 1.62 -2.97
N LYS A 44 -13.33 1.42 -2.43
CA LYS A 44 -12.86 1.95 -1.14
C LYS A 44 -11.93 3.17 -1.33
N GLY A 45 -11.78 3.69 -2.56
CA GLY A 45 -11.00 4.87 -2.88
C GLY A 45 -9.48 4.66 -2.95
N ASN A 46 -8.99 3.44 -3.12
CA ASN A 46 -7.57 3.13 -3.18
C ASN A 46 -7.15 2.70 -4.58
N SER A 47 -5.92 3.03 -4.98
CA SER A 47 -5.40 2.67 -6.30
C SER A 47 -5.41 1.15 -6.50
N VAL A 48 -6.15 0.64 -7.49
CA VAL A 48 -6.28 -0.81 -7.74
C VAL A 48 -4.92 -1.43 -8.03
N ALA A 49 -4.19 -0.86 -9.00
CA ALA A 49 -2.88 -1.34 -9.38
C ALA A 49 -1.84 -1.09 -8.27
N GLY A 50 -1.90 0.06 -7.60
CA GLY A 50 -0.93 0.40 -6.56
C GLY A 50 -1.04 -0.50 -5.33
N MET A 51 -2.27 -0.85 -4.93
CA MET A 51 -2.52 -1.81 -3.86
C MET A 51 -1.96 -3.19 -4.20
N ARG A 52 -2.22 -3.69 -5.42
CA ARG A 52 -1.69 -4.98 -5.88
C ARG A 52 -0.17 -4.98 -5.96
N LEU A 53 0.44 -3.89 -6.42
CA LEU A 53 1.89 -3.76 -6.47
C LEU A 53 2.52 -3.83 -5.08
N LEU A 54 1.93 -3.16 -4.08
CA LEU A 54 2.43 -3.22 -2.69
C LEU A 54 2.34 -4.62 -2.09
N GLU A 55 1.26 -5.35 -2.35
CA GLU A 55 1.13 -6.76 -1.94
C GLU A 55 2.25 -7.62 -2.53
N LEU A 56 2.52 -7.46 -3.85
CA LEU A 56 3.59 -8.21 -4.53
C LEU A 56 4.98 -7.82 -4.01
N LEU A 57 5.24 -6.53 -3.79
CA LEU A 57 6.52 -6.06 -3.25
C LEU A 57 6.74 -6.58 -1.83
N SER A 58 5.73 -6.50 -0.97
CA SER A 58 5.82 -6.99 0.40
C SER A 58 6.07 -8.49 0.45
N SER A 59 5.35 -9.28 -0.36
CA SER A 59 5.57 -10.72 -0.46
C SER A 59 6.94 -11.08 -1.02
N LYS A 60 7.42 -10.38 -2.05
CA LYS A 60 8.70 -10.69 -2.71
C LYS A 60 9.92 -10.31 -1.87
N TYR A 61 9.83 -9.22 -1.11
CA TYR A 61 10.96 -8.66 -0.38
C TYR A 61 10.81 -8.72 1.14
N HIS A 62 9.79 -9.44 1.64
CA HIS A 62 9.51 -9.60 3.07
C HIS A 62 9.45 -8.26 3.81
N LEU A 63 8.66 -7.31 3.29
CA LEU A 63 8.65 -5.93 3.80
C LEU A 63 7.77 -5.75 5.05
N SER A 64 6.88 -6.71 5.34
CA SER A 64 6.00 -6.67 6.52
C SER A 64 6.80 -6.44 7.81
N ILE A 65 6.30 -5.57 8.69
CA ILE A 65 6.86 -5.35 10.03
C ILE A 65 6.21 -6.24 11.10
N PHE A 66 5.25 -7.07 10.69
CA PHE A 66 4.58 -8.10 11.47
C PHE A 66 5.05 -9.48 11.04
#